data_AF-A0A660V2F1-F1
#
_entry.id   AF-A0A660V2F1-F1
#
_cell.length_a   1.000
_cell.length_b   1.000
_cell.length_c   1.000
_cell.angle_alpha   90.00
_cell.angle_beta   90.00
_cell.angle_gamma   90.00
#
_symmetry.space_group_name_H-M   'P 1'
#
loop_
_entity.id
_entity.type
_entity.pdbx_description
1 polymer ?
#
loop_
_entity_poly.entity_id
_entity_poly.type
_entity_poly.pdbx_seq_one_letter_code
_entity_poly.pdbx_strand_id
1 'polypeptide(L)'
;MQNKNILAVIESHVDKIVLAMCILVSMFLLWIFVISNPYGEKVKVRGRQRKLGPSEIDRYVKQEAETAVSELDKPAPPMPPHGRAHLSEYDRLLQSSISEISSSARFPSPGAAETPVQEDRTYALPAIPSLAKVAVGRLRGAAEVPIEDIGPDHPYASAATEVADIDFVTVSAWLDVQALYNNFQQSFMGPRLKTSWKDTHLATPVFARLQAQRRTRMDNGDWGKWEQVSRTEIDSQRKLLEELPLVLDEASFGVGIWMSQYESQDIQHDILQPESYSFTVSRTEWMAPEFLDETLKIMKKQAVQAERERKEELRSRRSAKPTDT
;
A
#
# COMPACT_ATOMS: atom_id res chain seq x y z
N MET A 1 -57.93 53.73 -26.69
CA MET A 1 -56.76 53.94 -27.59
C MET A 1 -55.41 53.96 -26.85
N GLN A 2 -55.29 53.43 -25.62
CA GLN A 2 -54.02 53.45 -24.86
C GLN A 2 -53.18 52.16 -24.97
N ASN A 3 -53.79 51.00 -25.26
CA ASN A 3 -53.08 49.71 -25.20
C ASN A 3 -52.14 49.44 -26.39
N LYS A 4 -52.37 50.06 -27.56
CA LYS A 4 -51.52 49.83 -28.75
C LYS A 4 -50.16 50.54 -28.66
N ASN A 5 -50.09 51.67 -27.98
CA ASN A 5 -48.83 52.40 -27.80
C ASN A 5 -47.93 51.74 -26.76
N ILE A 6 -48.50 51.10 -25.73
CA ILE A 6 -47.73 50.37 -24.71
C ILE A 6 -47.09 49.12 -25.34
N LEU A 7 -47.81 48.39 -26.20
CA LEU A 7 -47.28 47.21 -26.88
C LEU A 7 -46.10 47.53 -27.82
N ALA A 8 -46.19 48.60 -28.62
CA ALA A 8 -45.09 49.00 -29.52
C ALA A 8 -43.86 49.56 -28.77
N VAL A 9 -44.07 50.24 -27.64
CA VAL A 9 -42.97 50.71 -26.78
C VAL A 9 -42.30 49.53 -26.07
N ILE A 10 -43.07 48.54 -25.61
CA ILE A 10 -42.53 47.31 -25.06
C ILE A 10 -41.74 46.56 -26.13
N GLU A 11 -42.30 46.30 -27.31
CA GLU A 11 -41.66 45.54 -28.39
C GLU A 11 -40.32 46.13 -28.84
N SER A 12 -40.21 47.47 -28.94
CA SER A 12 -38.96 48.15 -29.28
C SER A 12 -37.91 48.16 -28.15
N HIS A 13 -38.32 47.88 -26.91
CA HIS A 13 -37.46 47.89 -25.72
C HIS A 13 -37.38 46.54 -25.00
N VAL A 14 -38.02 45.48 -25.51
CA VAL A 14 -37.98 44.12 -24.93
C VAL A 14 -36.54 43.69 -24.76
N ASP A 15 -35.70 43.91 -25.77
CA ASP A 15 -34.29 43.51 -25.74
C ASP A 15 -33.52 44.21 -24.59
N LYS A 16 -33.76 45.52 -24.38
CA LYS A 16 -33.16 46.26 -23.27
C LYS A 16 -33.69 45.84 -21.91
N ILE A 17 -34.98 45.50 -21.82
CA ILE A 17 -35.61 45.02 -20.58
C ILE A 17 -35.07 43.63 -20.22
N VAL A 18 -34.94 42.75 -21.20
CA VAL A 18 -34.35 41.41 -21.02
C VAL A 18 -32.89 41.52 -20.61
N LEU A 19 -32.09 42.39 -21.26
CA LEU A 19 -30.70 42.61 -20.90
C LEU A 19 -30.56 43.16 -19.47
N ALA A 20 -31.39 44.13 -19.09
CA ALA A 20 -31.42 44.68 -17.74
C ALA A 20 -31.81 43.61 -16.71
N MET A 21 -32.74 42.72 -17.04
CA MET A 21 -33.13 41.62 -16.16
C MET A 21 -32.01 40.57 -16.03
N CYS A 22 -31.30 40.24 -17.11
CA CYS A 22 -30.13 39.36 -17.08
C CYS A 22 -29.00 39.94 -16.22
N ILE A 23 -28.73 41.24 -16.31
CA ILE A 23 -27.72 41.91 -15.46
C ILE A 23 -28.14 41.85 -13.99
N LEU A 24 -29.42 42.09 -13.69
CA LEU A 24 -29.95 42.00 -12.33
C LEU A 24 -29.85 40.58 -11.76
N VAL A 25 -30.21 39.57 -12.55
CA VAL A 25 -30.10 38.15 -12.15
C VAL A 25 -28.64 37.75 -11.97
N SER A 26 -27.75 38.19 -12.85
CA SER A 26 -26.29 37.99 -12.74
C SER A 26 -25.74 38.60 -11.45
N MET A 27 -26.09 39.85 -11.15
CA MET A 27 -25.64 40.56 -9.96
C MET A 27 -26.21 39.94 -8.68
N PHE A 28 -27.46 39.45 -8.73
CA PHE A 28 -28.08 38.72 -7.63
C PHE A 28 -27.43 37.36 -7.38
N LEU A 29 -27.12 36.59 -8.43
CA LEU A 29 -26.39 35.32 -8.33
C LEU A 29 -24.98 35.53 -7.78
N LEU A 30 -24.28 36.59 -8.20
CA LEU A 30 -22.97 36.94 -7.67
C LEU A 30 -23.06 37.31 -6.18
N TRP A 31 -24.09 38.05 -5.77
CA TRP A 31 -24.31 38.36 -4.37
C TRP A 31 -24.61 37.11 -3.53
N ILE A 32 -25.46 36.19 -4.01
CA ILE A 32 -25.78 34.94 -3.31
C ILE A 32 -24.56 34.03 -3.21
N PHE A 33 -23.87 33.78 -4.33
CA PHE A 33 -22.82 32.76 -4.37
C PHE A 33 -21.47 33.26 -3.87
N VAL A 34 -21.09 34.51 -4.17
CA VAL A 34 -19.75 35.03 -3.83
C VAL A 34 -19.75 35.71 -2.46
N ILE A 35 -20.75 36.54 -2.16
CA ILE A 35 -20.75 37.37 -0.94
C ILE A 35 -21.50 36.68 0.21
N SER A 36 -22.69 36.14 -0.05
CA SER A 36 -23.51 35.47 0.98
C SER A 36 -23.01 34.05 1.29
N ASN A 37 -22.22 33.45 0.38
CA ASN A 37 -21.58 32.14 0.48
C ASN A 37 -22.38 31.11 1.35
N PRO A 38 -23.52 30.62 0.85
CA PRO A 38 -24.39 29.69 1.58
C PRO A 38 -23.75 28.31 1.78
N TYR A 39 -22.77 27.93 0.95
CA TYR A 39 -22.06 26.65 0.99
C TYR A 39 -20.66 26.73 1.61
N GLY A 40 -20.25 27.89 2.11
CA GLY A 40 -18.98 28.07 2.82
C GLY A 40 -18.95 27.20 4.08
N GLU A 41 -18.04 26.24 4.08
CA GLU A 41 -17.90 25.23 5.13
C GLU A 41 -17.60 25.93 6.47
N LYS A 42 -18.38 25.59 7.50
CA LYS A 42 -18.25 26.20 8.83
C LYS A 42 -17.10 25.51 9.57
N VAL A 43 -15.92 26.11 9.54
CA VAL A 43 -14.77 25.61 10.29
C VAL A 43 -14.96 25.94 11.79
N LYS A 44 -14.82 24.93 12.66
CA LYS A 44 -14.89 25.11 14.12
C LYS A 44 -13.57 25.70 14.61
N VAL A 45 -13.62 26.92 15.16
CA VAL A 45 -12.46 27.57 15.79
C VAL A 45 -12.80 27.84 17.25
N ARG A 46 -12.01 27.28 18.18
CA ARG A 46 -12.17 27.44 19.65
C ARG A 46 -13.61 27.30 20.15
N GLY A 47 -14.31 26.25 19.72
CA GLY A 47 -15.65 25.92 20.21
C GLY A 47 -16.79 26.81 19.67
N ARG A 48 -16.53 27.79 18.80
CA ARG A 48 -17.56 28.55 18.08
C ARG A 48 -17.41 28.37 16.57
N GLN A 49 -18.51 28.13 15.88
CA GLN A 49 -18.53 28.05 14.42
C GLN A 49 -18.44 29.47 13.84
N ARG A 50 -17.41 29.75 13.04
CA ARG A 50 -17.31 30.99 12.26
C ARG A 50 -17.06 30.63 10.80
N LYS A 51 -17.69 31.38 9.89
CA LYS A 51 -17.37 31.31 8.45
C LYS A 51 -16.10 32.13 8.26
N LEU A 52 -15.02 31.50 7.83
CA LEU A 52 -13.75 32.17 7.52
C LEU A 52 -13.53 32.14 6.01
N GLY A 53 -13.15 33.27 5.43
CA GLY A 53 -12.77 33.32 4.01
C GLY A 53 -11.43 32.60 3.76
N PRO A 54 -11.14 32.16 2.52
CA PRO A 54 -9.90 31.44 2.20
C PRO A 54 -8.62 32.17 2.63
N SER A 55 -8.58 33.50 2.49
CA SER A 55 -7.44 34.33 2.93
C SER A 55 -7.40 34.57 4.44
N GLU A 56 -8.50 34.38 5.16
CA GLU A 56 -8.53 34.49 6.63
C GLU A 56 -8.07 33.20 7.30
N ILE A 57 -8.32 32.04 6.67
CA ILE A 57 -7.82 30.73 7.14
C ILE A 57 -6.28 30.73 7.14
N ASP A 58 -5.66 31.21 6.07
CA ASP A 58 -4.20 31.20 5.94
C ASP A 58 -3.52 32.12 6.97
N ARG A 59 -4.10 33.29 7.24
CA ARG A 59 -3.66 34.18 8.32
C ARG A 59 -3.87 33.58 9.70
N TYR A 60 -4.99 32.88 9.90
CA TYR A 60 -5.31 32.23 11.16
C TYR A 60 -4.34 31.08 11.47
N VAL A 61 -4.06 30.23 10.48
CA VAL A 61 -3.09 29.12 10.59
C VAL A 61 -1.70 29.67 10.88
N LYS A 62 -1.28 30.73 10.17
CA LYS A 62 0.02 31.37 10.42
C LYS A 62 0.13 31.93 11.84
N GLN A 63 -0.93 32.60 12.32
CA GLN A 63 -0.94 33.18 13.66
C GLN A 63 -0.96 32.11 14.77
N GLU A 64 -1.68 31.00 14.56
CA GLU A 64 -1.70 29.90 15.52
C GLU A 64 -0.37 29.14 15.53
N ALA A 65 0.28 28.97 14.37
CA ALA A 65 1.63 28.43 14.28
C ALA A 65 2.67 29.31 15.00
N GLU A 66 2.63 30.63 14.81
CA GLU A 66 3.52 31.58 15.51
C GLU A 66 3.29 31.55 17.03
N THR A 67 2.03 31.40 17.47
CA THR A 67 1.70 31.29 18.90
C THR A 67 2.22 29.98 19.50
N ALA A 68 2.08 28.86 18.77
CA ALA A 68 2.57 27.56 19.20
C ALA A 68 4.10 27.49 19.28
N VAL A 69 4.80 28.07 18.30
CA VAL A 69 6.27 28.18 18.33
C VAL A 69 6.71 29.05 19.52
N SER A 70 6.02 30.17 19.78
CA SER A 70 6.30 31.01 20.95
C SER A 70 6.00 30.32 22.29
N GLU A 71 5.12 29.32 22.35
CA GLU A 71 4.91 28.51 23.55
C GLU A 71 5.94 27.39 23.72
N LEU A 72 6.47 26.84 22.63
CA LEU A 72 7.55 25.85 22.65
C LEU A 72 8.90 26.45 23.08
N ASP A 73 9.17 27.71 22.72
CA ASP A 73 10.39 28.42 23.11
C ASP A 73 10.40 28.88 24.59
N LYS A 74 9.26 28.79 25.29
CA LYS A 74 9.22 29.08 26.73
C LYS A 74 9.84 27.90 27.49
N PRO A 75 10.74 28.13 28.45
CA PRO A 75 11.26 27.05 29.29
C PRO A 75 10.08 26.38 29.99
N ALA A 76 10.07 25.03 29.95
CA ALA A 76 9.00 24.23 30.53
C ALA A 76 8.74 24.70 31.98
N PRO A 77 7.47 24.92 32.38
CA PRO A 77 7.16 25.30 33.74
C PRO A 77 7.74 24.24 34.68
N PRO A 78 8.40 24.63 35.78
CA PRO A 78 8.97 23.67 36.71
C PRO A 78 7.85 22.74 37.17
N MET A 79 8.04 21.45 36.90
CA MET A 79 7.09 20.41 37.27
C MET A 79 6.89 20.52 38.79
N PRO A 80 5.64 20.71 39.29
CA PRO A 80 5.42 20.72 40.72
C PRO A 80 5.90 19.38 41.27
N PRO A 81 6.58 19.35 42.44
CA PRO A 81 7.06 18.11 43.01
C PRO A 81 5.88 17.14 43.11
N HIS A 82 6.04 15.92 42.57
CA HIS A 82 5.07 14.84 42.76
C HIS A 82 4.85 14.65 44.25
N GLY A 83 3.78 15.27 44.75
CA GLY A 83 3.73 15.64 46.15
C GLY A 83 2.32 15.99 46.59
N ARG A 84 1.35 15.15 46.20
CA ARG A 84 0.11 14.87 46.92
C ARG A 84 -0.50 13.62 46.29
N ALA A 85 -0.42 12.50 47.01
CA ALA A 85 -1.18 11.32 46.66
C ALA A 85 -2.67 11.67 46.78
N HIS A 86 -3.34 11.92 45.66
CA HIS A 86 -4.80 12.12 45.58
C HIS A 86 -5.59 10.82 45.85
N LEU A 87 -5.00 9.87 46.60
CA LEU A 87 -5.62 8.60 46.97
C LEU A 87 -6.89 8.84 47.78
N SER A 88 -6.89 9.82 48.69
CA SER A 88 -8.07 10.14 49.51
C SER A 88 -9.22 10.76 48.73
N GLU A 89 -8.94 11.49 47.65
CA GLU A 89 -9.97 12.02 46.74
C GLU A 89 -10.53 10.91 45.84
N TYR A 90 -9.67 9.98 45.41
CA TYR A 90 -10.06 8.79 44.66
C TYR A 90 -10.93 7.83 45.49
N ASP A 91 -10.57 7.57 46.75
CA ASP A 91 -11.36 6.77 47.68
C ASP A 91 -12.75 7.38 47.92
N ARG A 92 -12.84 8.71 47.95
CA ARG A 92 -14.12 9.42 48.10
C ARG A 92 -14.99 9.35 46.84
N LEU A 93 -14.40 9.26 45.65
CA LEU A 93 -15.12 9.04 44.39
C LEU A 93 -15.60 7.58 44.27
N LEU A 94 -14.87 6.62 44.85
CA LEU A 94 -15.23 5.20 44.90
C LEU A 94 -16.33 4.87 45.92
N GLN A 95 -16.57 5.74 46.91
CA GLN A 95 -17.65 5.58 47.90
C GLN A 95 -19.07 5.83 47.34
N SER A 96 -19.25 5.97 46.02
CA SER A 96 -20.57 6.08 45.40
C SER A 96 -21.42 4.82 45.62
N SER A 97 -22.70 5.02 45.92
CA SER A 97 -23.66 4.04 46.43
C SER A 97 -24.18 3.01 45.41
N ILE A 98 -23.36 2.58 44.46
CA ILE A 98 -23.70 1.51 43.50
C ILE A 98 -22.93 0.26 43.89
N SER A 99 -23.60 -0.64 44.63
CA SER A 99 -23.04 -1.87 45.21
C SER A 99 -22.79 -3.01 44.21
N GLU A 100 -22.77 -2.75 42.90
CA GLU A 100 -22.73 -3.80 41.86
C GLU A 100 -21.67 -3.59 40.78
N ILE A 101 -20.72 -2.68 40.95
CA ILE A 101 -19.57 -2.61 40.03
C ILE A 101 -18.50 -3.58 40.55
N SER A 102 -18.34 -4.69 39.86
CA SER A 102 -17.31 -5.69 40.16
C SER A 102 -15.93 -5.03 40.26
N SER A 103 -15.31 -5.10 41.43
CA SER A 103 -13.92 -4.68 41.66
C SER A 103 -12.89 -5.52 40.90
N SER A 104 -13.34 -6.54 40.16
CA SER A 104 -12.51 -7.31 39.22
C SER A 104 -12.35 -6.66 37.84
N ALA A 105 -13.02 -5.53 37.58
CA ALA A 105 -12.84 -4.77 36.34
C ALA A 105 -11.46 -4.11 36.31
N ARG A 106 -10.47 -4.85 35.80
CA ARG A 106 -9.16 -4.32 35.47
C ARG A 106 -9.30 -3.42 34.24
N PHE A 107 -9.27 -2.11 34.44
CA PHE A 107 -8.97 -1.20 33.34
C PHE A 107 -7.59 -1.61 32.79
N PRO A 108 -7.41 -1.80 31.47
CA PRO A 108 -6.09 -2.01 30.91
C PRO A 108 -5.28 -0.73 31.15
N SER A 109 -4.48 -0.72 32.20
CA SER A 109 -3.35 0.19 32.31
C SER A 109 -2.48 -0.04 31.06
N PRO A 110 -1.92 1.00 30.44
CA PRO A 110 -0.72 0.79 29.61
C PRO A 110 0.20 -0.06 30.47
N GLY A 111 0.55 -1.26 30.00
CA GLY A 111 1.47 -2.11 30.73
C GLY A 111 2.68 -1.27 31.08
N ALA A 112 3.16 -1.36 32.32
CA ALA A 112 4.49 -0.86 32.62
C ALA A 112 5.40 -1.54 31.58
N ALA A 113 5.85 -0.77 30.59
CA ALA A 113 6.79 -1.28 29.62
C ALA A 113 7.90 -1.93 30.43
N GLU A 114 8.26 -3.17 30.10
CA GLU A 114 9.45 -3.79 30.66
C GLU A 114 10.55 -2.74 30.54
N THR A 115 11.14 -2.35 31.67
CA THR A 115 12.26 -1.41 31.67
C THR A 115 13.22 -1.90 30.60
N PRO A 116 13.46 -1.13 29.52
CA PRO A 116 14.29 -1.61 28.43
C PRO A 116 15.61 -1.98 29.06
N VAL A 117 15.95 -3.27 29.03
CA VAL A 117 17.21 -3.76 29.56
C VAL A 117 18.27 -3.16 28.66
N GLN A 118 18.82 -2.03 29.11
CA GLN A 118 19.86 -1.24 28.46
C GLN A 118 21.23 -1.92 28.62
N GLU A 119 21.25 -3.26 28.63
CA GLU A 119 22.48 -4.02 28.44
C GLU A 119 22.67 -4.15 26.93
N ASP A 120 23.90 -3.90 26.45
CA ASP A 120 24.28 -4.22 25.07
C ASP A 120 24.16 -5.74 24.86
N ARG A 121 22.99 -6.16 24.36
CA ARG A 121 22.70 -7.57 24.06
C ARG A 121 23.40 -7.93 22.76
N THR A 122 24.33 -8.87 22.83
CA THR A 122 25.02 -9.39 21.64
C THR A 122 24.49 -10.77 21.30
N TYR A 123 23.82 -10.89 20.16
CA TYR A 123 23.30 -12.14 19.62
C TYR A 123 24.22 -12.69 18.51
N ALA A 124 24.20 -14.01 18.32
CA ALA A 124 24.73 -14.59 17.10
C ALA A 124 23.74 -14.32 15.96
N LEU A 125 24.22 -13.89 14.79
CA LEU A 125 23.35 -13.70 13.63
C LEU A 125 22.83 -15.07 13.16
N PRO A 126 21.51 -15.27 13.01
CA PRO A 126 20.98 -16.53 12.51
C PRO A 126 21.42 -16.77 11.07
N ALA A 127 21.86 -17.99 10.77
CA ALA A 127 22.18 -18.39 9.41
C ALA A 127 20.90 -18.54 8.57
N ILE A 128 20.84 -17.86 7.42
CA ILE A 128 19.75 -18.00 6.45
C ILE A 128 20.08 -19.20 5.55
N PRO A 129 19.21 -20.23 5.45
CA PRO A 129 19.47 -21.39 4.60
C PRO A 129 19.45 -21.01 3.12
N SER A 130 20.29 -21.69 2.33
CA SER A 130 20.36 -21.50 0.88
C SER A 130 19.07 -21.95 0.20
N LEU A 131 18.70 -21.28 -0.88
CA LEU A 131 17.58 -21.66 -1.74
C LEU A 131 17.87 -22.97 -2.50
N ALA A 132 16.89 -23.86 -2.53
CA ALA A 132 16.93 -25.13 -3.27
C ALA A 132 16.02 -25.08 -4.52
N LYS A 133 16.24 -26.01 -5.46
CA LYS A 133 15.42 -26.18 -6.68
C LYS A 133 15.09 -24.87 -7.40
N VAL A 134 16.12 -24.06 -7.67
CA VAL A 134 15.95 -22.79 -8.38
C VAL A 134 15.59 -23.08 -9.83
N ALA A 135 14.43 -22.60 -10.27
CA ALA A 135 13.98 -22.67 -11.66
C ALA A 135 13.67 -21.26 -12.16
N VAL A 136 13.94 -21.03 -13.44
CA VAL A 136 13.75 -19.72 -14.08
C VAL A 136 12.96 -19.94 -15.37
N GLY A 137 11.87 -19.21 -15.50
CA GLY A 137 11.03 -19.19 -16.71
C GLY A 137 11.05 -17.82 -17.35
N ARG A 138 10.89 -17.78 -18.67
CA ARG A 138 10.70 -16.55 -19.44
C ARG A 138 9.39 -16.64 -20.19
N LEU A 139 8.56 -15.62 -20.02
CA LEU A 139 7.32 -15.44 -20.76
C LEU A 139 7.41 -14.10 -21.50
N ARG A 140 6.97 -14.09 -22.77
CA ARG A 140 6.83 -12.87 -23.56
C ARG A 140 5.41 -12.80 -24.07
N GLY A 141 4.75 -11.67 -23.88
CA GLY A 141 3.40 -11.47 -24.35
C GLY A 141 2.91 -10.07 -24.07
N ALA A 142 1.73 -9.75 -24.60
CA ALA A 142 1.03 -8.53 -24.24
C ALA A 142 0.25 -8.75 -22.93
N ALA A 143 0.38 -7.81 -22.01
CA ALA A 143 -0.24 -7.83 -20.70
C ALA A 143 -0.81 -6.46 -20.33
N GLU A 144 -1.73 -6.46 -19.37
CA GLU A 144 -2.41 -5.28 -18.85
C GLU A 144 -1.52 -4.58 -17.83
N VAL A 145 -0.82 -3.53 -18.26
CA VAL A 145 0.04 -2.69 -17.40
C VAL A 145 -0.82 -1.58 -16.78
N PRO A 146 -0.73 -1.34 -15.47
CA PRO A 146 -1.48 -0.27 -14.84
C PRO A 146 -0.95 1.10 -15.30
N ILE A 147 -1.87 2.01 -15.59
CA ILE A 147 -1.55 3.41 -15.94
C ILE A 147 -1.37 4.25 -14.66
N GLU A 148 -1.96 3.78 -13.56
CA GLU A 148 -1.97 4.42 -12.25
C GLU A 148 -1.13 3.63 -11.24
N ASP A 149 -0.67 4.29 -10.17
CA ASP A 149 0.09 3.65 -9.10
C ASP A 149 -0.78 2.63 -8.34
N ILE A 150 -0.33 1.37 -8.29
CA ILE A 150 -0.99 0.33 -7.50
C ILE A 150 -0.53 0.42 -6.03
N GLY A 151 -1.47 0.18 -5.12
CA GLY A 151 -1.22 0.16 -3.69
C GLY A 151 -2.27 -0.64 -2.93
N PRO A 152 -2.17 -0.70 -1.59
CA PRO A 152 -3.10 -1.48 -0.78
C PRO A 152 -4.57 -1.00 -0.89
N ASP A 153 -4.78 0.31 -1.03
CA ASP A 153 -6.11 0.92 -1.16
C ASP A 153 -6.64 0.92 -2.61
N HIS A 154 -5.75 0.71 -3.59
CA HIS A 154 -6.09 0.69 -5.00
C HIS A 154 -5.46 -0.56 -5.67
N PRO A 155 -6.13 -1.73 -5.57
CA PRO A 155 -5.59 -2.98 -6.05
C PRO A 155 -5.62 -3.05 -7.58
N TYR A 156 -4.69 -3.84 -8.13
CA TYR A 156 -4.53 -4.06 -9.57
C TYR A 156 -5.82 -4.46 -10.28
N ALA A 157 -6.64 -5.32 -9.65
CA ALA A 157 -7.91 -5.78 -10.21
C ALA A 157 -8.93 -4.67 -10.51
N SER A 158 -8.78 -3.49 -9.90
CA SER A 158 -9.67 -2.33 -10.09
C SER A 158 -9.03 -1.18 -10.85
N ALA A 159 -7.75 -1.30 -11.18
CA ALA A 159 -6.98 -0.22 -11.78
C ALA A 159 -7.24 -0.08 -13.28
N ALA A 160 -7.09 1.14 -13.79
CA ALA A 160 -7.09 1.37 -15.23
C ALA A 160 -5.79 0.82 -15.84
N THR A 161 -5.91 -0.04 -16.85
CA THR A 161 -4.78 -0.71 -17.49
C THR A 161 -4.70 -0.39 -18.99
N GLU A 162 -3.49 -0.42 -19.51
CA GLU A 162 -3.20 -0.41 -20.95
C GLU A 162 -2.52 -1.72 -21.36
N VAL A 163 -2.76 -2.15 -22.61
CA VAL A 163 -2.12 -3.37 -23.13
C VAL A 163 -0.74 -3.02 -23.66
N ALA A 164 0.30 -3.59 -23.04
CA ALA A 164 1.69 -3.40 -23.44
C ALA A 164 2.43 -4.73 -23.59
N ASP A 165 3.45 -4.75 -24.44
CA ASP A 165 4.33 -5.91 -24.61
C ASP A 165 5.32 -6.00 -23.44
N ILE A 166 5.28 -7.10 -22.70
CA ILE A 166 6.16 -7.34 -21.55
C ILE A 166 7.00 -8.59 -21.78
N ASP A 167 8.30 -8.47 -21.46
CA ASP A 167 9.21 -9.60 -21.24
C ASP A 167 9.24 -9.91 -19.74
N PHE A 168 8.53 -10.97 -19.34
CA PHE A 168 8.38 -11.37 -17.96
C PHE A 168 9.35 -12.49 -17.61
N VAL A 169 10.13 -12.30 -16.54
CA VAL A 169 11.01 -13.33 -15.98
C VAL A 169 10.42 -13.80 -14.66
N THR A 170 10.14 -15.09 -14.57
CA THR A 170 9.64 -15.72 -13.36
C THR A 170 10.74 -16.59 -12.75
N VAL A 171 10.87 -16.55 -11.43
CA VAL A 171 11.85 -17.34 -10.67
C VAL A 171 11.09 -18.05 -9.57
N SER A 172 11.30 -19.36 -9.44
CA SER A 172 10.81 -20.14 -8.31
C SER A 172 11.97 -20.82 -7.60
N ALA A 173 11.88 -20.89 -6.27
CA ALA A 173 12.85 -21.58 -5.45
C ALA A 173 12.18 -22.09 -4.17
N TRP A 174 12.79 -23.08 -3.54
CA TRP A 174 12.33 -23.68 -2.30
C TRP A 174 13.21 -23.20 -1.14
N LEU A 175 12.58 -22.81 -0.05
CA LEU A 175 13.25 -22.37 1.18
C LEU A 175 12.91 -23.33 2.32
N ASP A 176 13.92 -23.79 3.06
CA ASP A 176 13.72 -24.59 4.26
C ASP A 176 13.29 -23.68 5.43
N VAL A 177 11.97 -23.51 5.57
CA VAL A 177 11.36 -22.70 6.63
C VAL A 177 11.66 -23.31 8.00
N GLN A 178 11.70 -24.63 8.13
CA GLN A 178 11.94 -25.27 9.42
C GLN A 178 13.37 -25.00 9.91
N ALA A 179 14.37 -25.12 9.03
CA ALA A 179 15.74 -24.77 9.35
C ALA A 179 15.88 -23.27 9.69
N LEU A 180 15.19 -22.39 8.95
CA LEU A 180 15.17 -20.95 9.23
C LEU A 180 14.68 -20.67 10.66
N TYR A 181 13.51 -21.20 11.03
CA TYR A 181 12.95 -21.01 12.37
C TYR A 181 13.86 -21.59 13.46
N ASN A 182 14.43 -22.78 13.24
CA ASN A 182 15.37 -23.38 14.19
C ASN A 182 16.61 -22.51 14.40
N ASN A 183 17.15 -21.90 13.35
CA ASN A 183 18.33 -21.04 13.43
C ASN A 183 18.03 -19.74 14.20
N PHE A 184 16.86 -19.14 13.99
CA PHE A 184 16.41 -17.97 14.75
C PHE A 184 16.18 -18.31 16.23
N GLN A 185 15.49 -19.42 16.51
CA GLN A 185 15.29 -19.91 17.87
C GLN A 185 16.60 -20.18 18.61
N GLN A 186 17.59 -20.79 17.94
CA GLN A 186 18.91 -20.99 18.53
C GLN A 186 19.66 -19.68 18.80
N SER A 187 19.46 -18.67 17.96
CA SER A 187 20.16 -17.38 18.04
C SER A 187 19.59 -16.44 19.11
N PHE A 188 18.28 -16.48 19.34
CA PHE A 188 17.57 -15.55 20.24
C PHE A 188 16.94 -16.22 21.47
N MET A 189 16.73 -17.54 21.45
CA MET A 189 16.21 -18.34 22.57
C MET A 189 17.08 -19.54 22.93
N GLY A 190 18.29 -19.62 22.37
CA GLY A 190 19.20 -20.73 22.57
C GLY A 190 19.60 -20.96 24.04
N PRO A 191 20.01 -22.19 24.40
CA PRO A 191 20.41 -22.53 25.77
C PRO A 191 21.69 -21.81 26.22
N ARG A 192 22.48 -21.26 25.28
CA ARG A 192 23.71 -20.53 25.55
C ARG A 192 23.47 -19.07 25.97
N LEU A 193 22.26 -18.56 25.83
CA LEU A 193 21.90 -17.19 26.21
C LEU A 193 21.50 -17.12 27.68
N LYS A 194 21.82 -15.99 28.32
CA LYS A 194 21.27 -15.63 29.63
C LYS A 194 19.75 -15.53 29.54
N THR A 195 19.04 -15.91 30.59
CA THR A 195 17.57 -15.88 30.61
C THR A 195 17.00 -14.49 30.32
N SER A 196 17.65 -13.41 30.80
CA SER A 196 17.27 -12.03 30.54
C SER A 196 17.49 -11.56 29.09
N TRP A 197 18.29 -12.29 28.32
CA TRP A 197 18.59 -11.97 26.92
C TRP A 197 17.72 -12.77 25.95
N LYS A 198 16.99 -13.78 26.44
CA LYS A 198 16.09 -14.56 25.59
C LYS A 198 14.95 -13.67 25.14
N ASP A 199 14.75 -13.60 23.83
CA ASP A 199 13.74 -12.73 23.22
C ASP A 199 12.90 -13.56 22.25
N THR A 200 11.64 -13.77 22.60
CA THR A 200 10.70 -14.55 21.78
C THR A 200 10.26 -13.80 20.52
N HIS A 201 10.26 -12.47 20.54
CA HIS A 201 9.90 -11.67 19.38
C HIS A 201 10.97 -11.79 18.30
N LEU A 202 12.25 -11.63 18.66
CA LEU A 202 13.37 -11.79 17.72
C LEU A 202 13.58 -13.24 17.26
N ALA A 203 13.15 -14.22 18.06
CA ALA A 203 13.26 -15.63 17.72
C ALA A 203 12.30 -16.11 16.61
N THR A 204 11.35 -15.26 16.21
CA THR A 204 10.39 -15.54 15.14
C THR A 204 10.81 -14.78 13.88
N PRO A 205 11.25 -15.46 12.81
CA PRO A 205 11.66 -14.79 11.59
C PRO A 205 10.46 -14.18 10.87
N VAL A 206 10.62 -12.95 10.38
CA VAL A 206 9.63 -12.23 9.57
C VAL A 206 10.25 -11.90 8.21
N PHE A 207 9.55 -12.20 7.12
CA PHE A 207 10.01 -11.86 5.78
C PHE A 207 9.70 -10.40 5.45
N ALA A 208 10.74 -9.58 5.40
CA ALA A 208 10.58 -8.13 5.13
C ALA A 208 10.87 -7.74 3.67
N ARG A 209 11.70 -8.49 2.95
CA ARG A 209 12.06 -8.17 1.56
C ARG A 209 12.58 -9.38 0.79
N LEU A 210 12.15 -9.52 -0.46
CA LEU A 210 12.71 -10.45 -1.43
C LEU A 210 13.28 -9.67 -2.62
N GLN A 211 14.58 -9.81 -2.87
CA GLN A 211 15.30 -9.10 -3.94
C GLN A 211 15.86 -10.10 -4.95
N ALA A 212 15.55 -9.90 -6.23
CA ALA A 212 16.22 -10.59 -7.32
C ALA A 212 17.35 -9.70 -7.87
N GLN A 213 18.50 -10.31 -8.15
CA GLN A 213 19.64 -9.63 -8.77
C GLN A 213 20.03 -10.36 -10.05
N ARG A 214 20.42 -9.62 -11.07
CA ARG A 214 20.92 -10.14 -12.35
C ARG A 214 22.31 -9.60 -12.65
N ARG A 215 23.05 -10.31 -13.47
CA ARG A 215 24.29 -9.84 -14.08
C ARG A 215 24.35 -10.31 -15.52
N THR A 216 24.88 -9.47 -16.39
CA THR A 216 24.99 -9.75 -17.82
C THR A 216 26.41 -10.17 -18.14
N ARG A 217 26.56 -11.22 -18.98
CA ARG A 217 27.87 -11.60 -19.51
C ARG A 217 28.23 -10.64 -20.64
N MET A 218 29.39 -10.02 -20.54
CA MET A 218 29.92 -9.09 -21.53
C MET A 218 30.57 -9.84 -22.69
N ASP A 219 30.78 -9.16 -23.82
CA ASP A 219 31.38 -9.74 -25.03
C ASP A 219 32.81 -10.25 -24.82
N ASN A 220 33.52 -9.69 -23.84
CA ASN A 220 34.85 -10.13 -23.42
C ASN A 220 34.84 -11.44 -22.61
N GLY A 221 33.66 -12.00 -22.31
CA GLY A 221 33.47 -13.22 -21.55
C GLY A 221 33.35 -13.03 -20.04
N ASP A 222 33.62 -11.83 -19.52
CA ASP A 222 33.48 -11.48 -18.11
C ASP A 222 32.03 -11.24 -17.71
N TRP A 223 31.76 -11.26 -16.41
CA TRP A 223 30.47 -10.90 -15.85
C TRP A 223 30.45 -9.44 -15.43
N GLY A 224 29.37 -8.75 -15.77
CA GLY A 224 29.08 -7.43 -15.23
C GLY A 224 28.77 -7.44 -13.74
N LYS A 225 28.51 -6.23 -13.22
CA LYS A 225 28.08 -6.04 -11.83
C LYS A 225 26.70 -6.64 -11.61
N TRP A 226 26.42 -6.98 -10.35
CA TRP A 226 25.07 -7.33 -9.93
C TRP A 226 24.19 -6.09 -9.97
N GLU A 227 23.06 -6.20 -10.66
CA GLU A 227 22.02 -5.19 -10.76
C GLU A 227 20.75 -5.75 -10.12
N GLN A 228 20.06 -4.91 -9.34
CA GLN A 228 18.75 -5.28 -8.81
C GLN A 228 17.73 -5.34 -9.95
N VAL A 229 16.94 -6.41 -9.97
CA VAL A 229 15.78 -6.53 -10.86
C VAL A 229 14.61 -5.80 -10.20
N SER A 230 13.97 -4.89 -10.93
CA SER A 230 12.77 -4.21 -10.48
C SER A 230 11.63 -5.20 -10.26
N ARG A 231 10.86 -4.99 -9.18
CA ARG A 231 9.59 -5.71 -8.98
C ARG A 231 8.54 -5.20 -9.98
N THR A 232 7.44 -5.92 -10.09
CA THR A 232 6.33 -5.56 -10.98
C THR A 232 5.66 -4.28 -10.50
N GLU A 233 5.08 -3.51 -11.42
CA GLU A 233 4.39 -2.25 -11.07
C GLU A 233 3.06 -2.48 -10.37
N ILE A 234 2.54 -3.70 -10.45
CA ILE A 234 1.29 -4.14 -9.82
C ILE A 234 1.45 -4.59 -8.36
N ASP A 235 2.69 -4.63 -7.85
CA ASP A 235 2.94 -5.03 -6.47
C ASP A 235 2.41 -3.96 -5.50
N SER A 236 1.33 -4.31 -4.79
CA SER A 236 0.66 -3.42 -3.84
C SER A 236 1.58 -2.98 -2.69
N GLN A 237 2.58 -3.78 -2.33
CA GLN A 237 3.52 -3.51 -1.25
C GLN A 237 4.85 -2.93 -1.75
N ARG A 238 4.94 -2.52 -3.02
CA ARG A 238 6.19 -1.98 -3.62
C ARG A 238 6.81 -0.86 -2.78
N LYS A 239 6.00 0.14 -2.39
CA LYS A 239 6.46 1.30 -1.61
C LYS A 239 7.00 0.87 -0.24
N LEU A 240 6.26 -0.02 0.44
CA LEU A 240 6.67 -0.59 1.72
C LEU A 240 8.02 -1.32 1.62
N LEU A 241 8.30 -2.00 0.51
CA LEU A 241 9.56 -2.72 0.30
C LEU A 241 10.74 -1.81 -0.07
N GLU A 242 10.46 -0.70 -0.75
CA GLU A 242 11.46 0.30 -1.14
C GLU A 242 11.89 1.17 0.03
N GLU A 243 10.97 1.46 0.96
CA GLU A 243 11.24 2.25 2.18
C GLU A 243 12.07 1.49 3.23
N LEU A 244 12.15 0.16 3.14
CA LEU A 244 12.93 -0.64 4.08
C LEU A 244 14.43 -0.33 3.94
N PRO A 245 15.08 0.23 4.97
CA PRO A 245 16.50 0.55 4.93
C PRO A 245 17.34 -0.74 4.85
N LEU A 246 18.40 -0.71 4.05
CA LEU A 246 19.32 -1.85 3.91
C LEU A 246 20.33 -1.91 5.05
N VAL A 247 20.59 -0.77 5.71
CA VAL A 247 21.55 -0.62 6.80
C VAL A 247 20.84 0.04 7.98
N LEU A 248 21.12 -0.41 9.21
CA LEU A 248 20.51 0.15 10.42
C LEU A 248 20.77 1.65 10.59
N ASP A 249 21.89 2.17 10.09
CA ASP A 249 22.23 3.59 10.18
C ASP A 249 21.26 4.50 9.40
N GLU A 250 20.58 3.94 8.39
CA GLU A 250 19.54 4.62 7.61
C GLU A 250 18.15 4.46 8.22
N ALA A 251 18.01 3.59 9.23
CA ALA A 251 16.74 3.32 9.87
C ALA A 251 16.35 4.45 10.83
N SER A 252 15.25 5.14 10.50
CA SER A 252 14.67 6.17 11.37
C SER A 252 13.98 5.58 12.61
N PHE A 253 13.66 4.28 12.59
CA PHE A 253 12.88 3.58 13.60
C PHE A 253 13.58 2.29 14.05
N GLY A 254 13.33 1.88 15.29
CA GLY A 254 13.84 0.62 15.83
C GLY A 254 13.25 -0.60 15.11
N VAL A 255 14.02 -1.70 15.09
CA VAL A 255 13.69 -2.96 14.40
C VAL A 255 12.31 -3.50 14.79
N GLY A 256 11.87 -3.32 16.05
CA GLY A 256 10.57 -3.79 16.52
C GLY A 256 9.37 -3.18 15.78
N ILE A 257 9.45 -1.92 15.35
CA ILE A 257 8.37 -1.28 14.58
C ILE A 257 8.28 -1.93 13.20
N TRP A 258 9.42 -2.11 12.54
CA TRP A 258 9.49 -2.80 11.26
C TRP A 258 8.96 -4.22 11.36
N MET A 259 9.37 -4.99 12.37
CA MET A 259 8.87 -6.35 12.58
C MET A 259 7.35 -6.38 12.66
N SER A 260 6.73 -5.48 13.44
CA SER A 260 5.27 -5.42 13.55
C SER A 260 4.59 -5.08 12.22
N GLN A 261 5.23 -4.26 11.37
CA GLN A 261 4.69 -3.88 10.07
C GLN A 261 4.70 -5.04 9.07
N TYR A 262 5.72 -5.89 9.10
CA TYR A 262 5.84 -7.06 8.21
C TYR A 262 5.29 -8.36 8.79
N GLU A 263 4.85 -8.35 10.06
CA GLU A 263 4.36 -9.56 10.74
C GLU A 263 3.07 -10.11 10.10
N SER A 264 2.27 -9.25 9.47
CA SER A 264 1.02 -9.66 8.80
C SER A 264 1.26 -10.77 7.78
N GLN A 265 0.47 -11.84 7.87
CA GLN A 265 0.59 -13.00 6.98
C GLN A 265 0.34 -12.62 5.52
N ASP A 266 -0.59 -11.69 5.26
CA ASP A 266 -0.92 -11.24 3.91
C ASP A 266 0.27 -10.50 3.28
N ILE A 267 0.93 -9.63 4.05
CA ILE A 267 2.13 -8.91 3.60
C ILE A 267 3.27 -9.90 3.33
N GLN A 268 3.49 -10.87 4.22
CA GLN A 268 4.53 -11.89 3.99
C GLN A 268 4.23 -12.74 2.75
N HIS A 269 2.97 -13.06 2.50
CA HIS A 269 2.55 -13.77 1.31
C HIS A 269 2.87 -12.97 0.05
N ASP A 270 2.49 -11.69 0.01
CA ASP A 270 2.72 -10.80 -1.15
C ASP A 270 4.22 -10.56 -1.40
N ILE A 271 5.03 -10.47 -0.34
CA ILE A 271 6.48 -10.34 -0.44
C ILE A 271 7.11 -11.57 -1.09
N LEU A 272 6.70 -12.76 -0.63
CA LEU A 272 7.23 -14.05 -1.08
C LEU A 272 6.69 -14.47 -2.45
N GLN A 273 5.44 -14.15 -2.74
CA GLN A 273 4.73 -14.52 -3.96
C GLN A 273 4.01 -13.29 -4.53
N PRO A 274 4.76 -12.34 -5.15
CA PRO A 274 4.15 -11.19 -5.79
C PRO A 274 3.17 -11.60 -6.88
N GLU A 275 2.11 -10.82 -7.02
CA GLU A 275 1.14 -10.98 -8.10
C GLU A 275 1.80 -10.79 -9.48
N SER A 276 1.35 -11.57 -10.45
CA SER A 276 1.79 -11.50 -11.85
C SER A 276 0.82 -10.67 -12.68
N TYR A 277 1.31 -10.03 -13.75
CA TYR A 277 0.44 -9.33 -14.69
C TYR A 277 -0.62 -10.24 -15.31
N SER A 278 -1.80 -9.67 -15.58
CA SER A 278 -2.84 -10.29 -16.41
C SER A 278 -2.40 -10.23 -17.87
N PHE A 279 -2.17 -11.39 -18.49
CA PHE A 279 -1.74 -11.48 -19.88
C PHE A 279 -2.94 -11.60 -20.83
N THR A 280 -3.05 -10.67 -21.79
CA THR A 280 -4.16 -10.62 -22.76
C THR A 280 -3.89 -11.45 -24.01
N VAL A 281 -2.63 -11.49 -24.49
CA VAL A 281 -2.27 -12.13 -25.79
C VAL A 281 -1.22 -13.25 -25.60
N SER A 282 -1.00 -13.70 -24.37
CA SER A 282 -0.10 -14.84 -24.12
C SER A 282 -0.76 -16.15 -24.53
N ARG A 283 0.06 -17.11 -24.99
CA ARG A 283 -0.39 -18.49 -25.24
C ARG A 283 -0.81 -19.24 -23.97
N THR A 284 -0.41 -18.75 -22.81
CA THR A 284 -0.57 -19.35 -21.49
C THR A 284 -0.64 -18.25 -20.44
N GLU A 285 -1.55 -18.38 -19.48
CA GLU A 285 -1.52 -17.58 -18.25
C GLU A 285 -0.19 -17.74 -17.51
N TRP A 286 0.09 -16.83 -16.58
CA TRP A 286 1.28 -16.95 -15.74
C TRP A 286 1.18 -18.20 -14.86
N MET A 287 2.29 -18.93 -14.78
CA MET A 287 2.46 -20.09 -13.90
C MET A 287 3.89 -20.11 -13.38
N ALA A 288 4.11 -20.80 -12.26
CA ALA A 288 5.48 -21.05 -11.79
C ALA A 288 6.30 -21.80 -12.88
N PRO A 289 7.62 -21.55 -12.99
CA PRO A 289 8.48 -22.10 -14.03
C PRO A 289 8.34 -23.61 -14.26
N GLU A 290 8.25 -24.38 -13.18
CA GLU A 290 8.10 -25.85 -13.24
C GLU A 290 6.84 -26.26 -14.01
N PHE A 291 5.70 -25.61 -13.71
CA PHE A 291 4.44 -25.89 -14.38
C PHE A 291 4.38 -25.30 -15.80
N LEU A 292 4.99 -24.12 -16.01
CA LEU A 292 5.05 -23.50 -17.33
C LEU A 292 5.76 -24.40 -18.36
N ASP A 293 6.86 -25.02 -17.97
CA ASP A 293 7.59 -25.94 -18.85
C ASP A 293 6.77 -27.18 -19.19
N GLU A 294 6.02 -27.72 -18.24
CA GLU A 294 5.14 -28.87 -18.45
C GLU A 294 3.97 -28.53 -19.38
N THR A 295 3.29 -27.40 -19.16
CA THR A 295 2.18 -26.96 -20.00
C THR A 295 2.64 -26.70 -21.43
N LEU A 296 3.78 -26.02 -21.62
CA LEU A 296 4.35 -25.80 -22.94
C LEU A 296 4.72 -27.11 -23.66
N LYS A 297 5.19 -28.14 -22.93
CA LYS A 297 5.44 -29.47 -23.50
C LYS A 297 4.15 -30.15 -23.93
N ILE A 298 3.09 -30.07 -23.13
CA ILE A 298 1.77 -30.64 -23.44
C ILE A 298 1.18 -29.95 -24.68
N MET A 299 1.20 -28.61 -24.71
CA MET A 299 0.70 -27.82 -25.85
C MET A 299 1.44 -28.14 -27.15
N LYS A 300 2.78 -28.29 -27.09
CA LYS A 300 3.57 -28.70 -28.26
C LYS A 300 3.17 -30.08 -28.78
N LYS A 301 2.94 -31.06 -27.88
CA LYS A 301 2.49 -32.40 -28.25
C LYS A 301 1.11 -32.37 -28.90
N GLN A 302 0.17 -31.61 -28.33
CA GLN A 302 -1.18 -31.44 -28.88
C GLN A 302 -1.16 -30.79 -30.26
N ALA A 303 -0.34 -29.74 -30.47
CA ALA A 303 -0.20 -29.09 -31.76
C ALA A 303 0.32 -30.03 -32.86
N VAL A 304 1.34 -30.85 -32.54
CA VAL A 304 1.88 -31.86 -33.47
C VAL A 304 0.83 -32.91 -33.81
N GLN A 305 0.06 -33.36 -32.81
CA GLN A 305 -0.99 -34.35 -33.01
C GLN A 305 -2.13 -33.80 -33.89
N ALA A 306 -2.59 -32.57 -33.63
CA ALA A 306 -3.60 -31.90 -34.44
C ALA A 306 -3.14 -31.67 -35.89
N GLU A 307 -1.85 -31.37 -36.11
CA GLU A 307 -1.30 -31.23 -37.46
C GLU A 307 -1.28 -32.57 -38.21
N ARG A 308 -0.99 -33.68 -37.52
CA ARG A 308 -1.05 -35.03 -38.09
C ARG A 308 -2.48 -35.40 -38.48
N GLU A 309 -3.43 -35.21 -37.59
CA GLU A 309 -4.86 -35.47 -37.82
C GLU A 309 -5.37 -34.64 -39.01
N ARG A 310 -5.04 -33.33 -39.06
CA ARG A 310 -5.41 -32.47 -40.19
C ARG A 310 -4.81 -32.94 -41.52
N LYS A 311 -3.57 -33.45 -41.52
CA LYS A 311 -2.94 -34.02 -42.72
C LYS A 311 -3.61 -35.33 -43.16
N GLU A 312 -4.01 -36.17 -42.21
CA GLU A 312 -4.75 -37.41 -42.48
C GLU A 312 -6.16 -37.15 -43.02
N GLU A 313 -6.89 -36.19 -42.46
CA GLU A 313 -8.20 -35.74 -42.97
C GLU A 313 -8.11 -35.16 -44.38
N LEU A 314 -7.08 -34.37 -44.67
CA LEU A 314 -6.85 -33.84 -46.01
C LEU A 314 -6.52 -34.95 -47.01
N ARG A 315 -5.79 -36.00 -46.59
CA ARG A 315 -5.50 -37.17 -47.42
C ARG A 315 -6.77 -38.00 -47.67
N SER A 316 -7.58 -38.26 -46.64
CA SER A 316 -8.82 -39.04 -46.77
C SER A 316 -9.86 -38.33 -47.63
N ARG A 317 -10.00 -37.01 -47.50
CA ARG A 317 -10.86 -36.18 -48.38
C ARG A 317 -10.39 -36.17 -49.83
N ARG A 318 -9.07 -36.20 -50.09
CA ARG A 318 -8.52 -36.30 -51.45
C ARG A 318 -8.77 -37.66 -52.09
N SER A 319 -8.68 -38.75 -51.32
CA SER A 319 -8.98 -40.10 -51.83
C SER A 319 -10.47 -40.38 -51.98
N ALA A 320 -11.33 -39.67 -51.26
CA ALA A 320 -12.79 -39.85 -51.29
C ALA A 320 -13.51 -39.03 -52.38
N LYS A 321 -12.80 -38.17 -53.12
CA LYS A 321 -13.37 -37.48 -54.28
C LYS A 321 -13.44 -38.48 -55.45
N PRO A 322 -14.64 -38.89 -55.92
CA PRO A 322 -14.74 -39.82 -57.04
C PRO A 322 -14.24 -39.12 -58.31
N THR A 323 -13.46 -39.85 -59.10
CA THR A 323 -13.19 -39.50 -60.49
C THR A 323 -14.49 -39.67 -61.27
N ASP A 324 -15.26 -38.59 -61.44
CA ASP A 324 -16.35 -38.56 -62.43
C ASP A 324 -15.69 -38.52 -63.82
N THR A 325 -15.67 -39.68 -64.48
CA THR A 325 -15.47 -39.85 -65.93
C THR A 325 -16.37 -40.93 -66.44
#